data_AF-A0A2W7MPE9-F1
#
_entry.id   AF-A0A2W7MPE9-F1
#
_cell.length_a   1.000
_cell.length_b   1.000
_cell.length_c   1.000
_cell.angle_alpha   90.00
_cell.angle_beta   90.00
_cell.angle_gamma   90.00
#
_symmetry.space_group_name_H-M   'P 1'
#
loop_
_entity.id
_entity.type
_entity.pdbx_description
1 polymer ?
#
loop_
_entity_poly.entity_id
_entity_poly.type
_entity_poly.pdbx_seq_one_letter_code
_entity_poly.pdbx_strand_id
1 'polypeptide(L)' 'LVNLKPKLLKELLASCNSVKVKRLFLYMAEKTNHQWFQFLETEQFDLGKGNRMLAEKGVYIPKYLLSIPKELAEL' A
#
# COMPACT_ATOMS: atom_id res chain seq x y z
N LEU A 1 20.00 2.15 8.85
CA LEU A 1 18.82 2.50 8.03
C LEU A 1 17.86 3.34 8.86
N VAL A 2 17.34 4.43 8.31
CA VAL A 2 16.28 5.23 8.94
C VAL A 2 14.97 4.45 8.79
N ASN A 3 14.48 3.86 9.87
CA ASN A 3 13.21 3.15 9.88
C ASN A 3 12.06 4.13 10.08
N LEU A 4 10.95 3.92 9.37
CA LEU A 4 9.71 4.64 9.60
C LEU A 4 9.12 4.21 10.95
N LYS A 5 8.62 5.17 11.72
CA LYS A 5 8.01 4.89 13.04
C LYS A 5 6.59 4.31 12.83
N PRO A 6 6.30 3.07 13.27
CA PRO A 6 5.01 2.43 13.03
C PRO A 6 3.82 3.25 13.54
N LYS A 7 3.95 3.87 14.72
CA LYS A 7 2.89 4.72 15.29
C LYS A 7 2.52 5.90 14.38
N LEU A 8 3.52 6.61 13.87
CA LEU A 8 3.32 7.73 12.96
C LEU A 8 2.69 7.25 11.65
N LEU A 9 3.13 6.12 11.11
CA LEU A 9 2.53 5.54 9.91
C LEU A 9 1.06 5.16 10.12
N LYS A 10 0.70 4.59 11.27
CA LYS A 10 -0.70 4.30 11.60
C LYS A 10 -1.54 5.57 11.58
N GLU A 11 -1.08 6.66 12.21
CA GLU A 11 -1.78 7.96 12.23
C GLU A 11 -1.93 8.57 10.82
N LEU A 12 -0.87 8.51 10.00
CA LEU A 12 -0.88 9.01 8.62
C LEU A 12 -1.80 8.18 7.71
N LEU A 13 -1.79 6.85 7.85
CA LEU A 13 -2.66 5.97 7.07
C LEU A 13 -4.12 6.10 7.50
N ALA A 14 -4.39 6.27 8.80
CA ALA A 14 -5.74 6.50 9.31
C ALA A 14 -6.33 7.83 8.82
N SER A 15 -5.52 8.89 8.79
CA SER A 15 -5.94 10.21 8.30
C SER A 15 -5.94 10.33 6.77
N CYS A 16 -5.37 9.36 6.04
CA CYS A 16 -5.34 9.39 4.59
C CYS A 16 -6.70 9.03 3.98
N ASN A 17 -7.33 10.03 3.36
CA ASN A 17 -8.61 9.87 2.66
C ASN A 17 -8.48 9.16 1.30
N SER A 18 -7.27 9.07 0.74
CA SER A 18 -7.06 8.46 -0.57
C SER A 18 -6.85 6.95 -0.45
N VAL A 19 -7.87 6.19 -0.80
CA VAL A 19 -7.81 4.72 -0.89
C VAL A 19 -6.71 4.25 -1.86
N LYS A 20 -6.48 4.98 -2.96
CA LYS A 20 -5.42 4.65 -3.93
C LYS A 20 -4.03 4.71 -3.28
N VAL A 21 -3.76 5.76 -2.51
CA VAL A 21 -2.46 5.97 -1.85
C VAL A 21 -2.23 4.92 -0.76
N LYS A 22 -3.23 4.65 0.08
CA LYS A 22 -3.14 3.61 1.13
C LYS A 22 -2.77 2.25 0.54
N ARG A 23 -3.47 1.82 -0.51
CA ARG A 23 -3.21 0.54 -1.19
C ARG A 23 -1.82 0.50 -1.81
N LEU A 24 -1.40 1.57 -2.50
CA LEU A 24 -0.08 1.64 -3.14
C LEU A 24 1.05 1.59 -2.11
N PHE A 25 0.93 2.35 -1.03
CA PHE A 25 1.92 2.39 0.04
C PHE A 25 2.09 1.01 0.68
N LEU A 26 0.98 0.36 1.05
CA LEU A 26 1.04 -0.96 1.66
C LEU A 26 1.64 -2.00 0.71
N TYR A 27 1.28 -1.95 -0.57
CA TYR A 27 1.88 -2.82 -1.59
C TYR A 27 3.40 -2.65 -1.67
N MET A 28 3.89 -1.41 -1.77
CA MET A 28 5.32 -1.15 -1.86
C MET A 28 6.07 -1.56 -0.59
N ALA A 29 5.49 -1.27 0.57
CA ALA A 29 6.06 -1.63 1.87
C ALA A 29 6.15 -3.15 2.08
N GLU A 30 5.16 -3.90 1.60
CA GLU A 30 5.19 -5.36 1.60
C GLU A 30 6.20 -5.91 0.58
N LYS A 31 6.21 -5.38 -0.65
CA LYS A 31 7.09 -5.83 -1.74
C LYS A 31 8.57 -5.72 -1.35
N THR A 32 8.93 -4.63 -0.68
CA THR A 32 10.29 -4.35 -0.21
C THR A 32 10.66 -5.12 1.06
N ASN A 33 9.73 -5.90 1.62
CA ASN A 33 9.88 -6.69 2.85
C ASN A 33 10.45 -5.88 4.02
N HIS A 34 9.95 -4.65 4.21
CA HIS A 34 10.40 -3.81 5.29
C HIS A 34 10.05 -4.41 6.67
N GLN A 35 11.04 -4.53 7.56
CA GLN A 35 10.84 -5.09 8.90
C GLN A 35 9.75 -4.39 9.72
N TRP A 36 9.49 -3.10 9.47
CA TRP A 36 8.47 -2.37 10.20
C TRP A 36 7.04 -2.64 9.69
N PHE A 37 6.89 -3.23 8.51
CA PHE A 37 5.60 -3.50 7.88
C PHE A 37 4.74 -4.47 8.72
N GLN A 38 5.38 -5.44 9.38
CA GLN A 38 4.70 -6.38 10.28
C GLN A 38 3.98 -5.70 11.45
N PHE A 39 4.38 -4.48 11.84
CA PHE A 39 3.77 -3.74 12.95
C PHE A 39 2.60 -2.85 12.51
N LEU A 40 2.29 -2.77 11.21
CA LEU A 40 1.21 -1.92 10.72
C LEU A 40 -0.18 -2.51 10.92
N GLU A 41 -0.30 -3.84 11.12
CA GLU A 41 -1.58 -4.54 11.25
C GLU A 41 -2.58 -4.10 10.16
N THR A 42 -2.29 -4.46 8.91
CA THR A 42 -2.96 -3.91 7.72
C THR A 42 -4.49 -4.07 7.69
N GLU A 43 -5.02 -4.99 8.48
CA GLU A 43 -6.45 -5.26 8.66
C GLU A 43 -7.20 -4.09 9.30
N GLN A 44 -6.50 -3.21 10.03
CA GLN A 44 -7.10 -2.04 10.68
C GLN A 44 -7.39 -0.88 9.71
N PHE A 45 -6.86 -0.92 8.48
CA PHE A 45 -7.06 0.16 7.52
C PHE A 45 -8.20 -0.15 6.55
N ASP A 46 -9.13 0.79 6.42
CA ASP A 46 -10.12 0.74 5.35
C ASP A 46 -9.45 0.98 3.99
N LEU A 47 -9.26 -0.11 3.26
CA LEU A 47 -8.78 -0.11 1.88
C LEU A 47 -9.92 0.07 0.87
N GLY A 48 -11.16 0.30 1.32
CA GLY A 48 -12.32 0.50 0.46
C GLY A 48 -12.64 -0.71 -0.42
N LYS A 49 -13.66 -0.56 -1.26
CA LYS A 49 -14.17 -1.61 -2.15
C LYS A 49 -13.85 -1.30 -3.61
N GLY A 50 -13.82 -2.36 -4.42
CA GLY A 50 -13.66 -2.29 -5.87
C GLY A 50 -12.21 -2.09 -6.34
N ASN A 51 -12.02 -2.33 -7.63
CA ASN A 51 -10.70 -2.27 -8.27
C ASN A 51 -10.29 -0.82 -8.52
N ARG A 52 -9.01 -0.51 -8.29
CA ARG A 52 -8.45 0.82 -8.55
C ARG A 52 -7.31 0.70 -9.54
N MET A 53 -7.33 1.52 -10.58
CA MET A 53 -6.26 1.59 -11.56
C MET A 53 -5.42 2.85 -11.34
N LEU A 54 -4.10 2.67 -11.28
CA LEU A 54 -3.11 3.76 -11.23
C LEU A 54 -2.55 4.09 -12.62
N ALA A 55 -2.40 3.08 -13.49
CA ALA A 55 -1.99 3.27 -14.87
C ALA A 55 -2.73 2.31 -15.79
N GLU A 56 -2.99 2.78 -17.02
CA GLU A 56 -3.50 1.94 -18.10
C GLU A 56 -2.47 0.84 -18.43
N LYS A 57 -2.97 -0.37 -18.71
CA LYS A 57 -2.14 -1.57 -18.98
C LYS A 57 -1.20 -1.98 -17.84
N GLY A 58 -1.55 -1.62 -16.60
CA GLY A 58 -0.84 -2.04 -15.40
C GLY A 58 -1.03 -3.52 -15.02
N VAL A 59 -0.25 -3.98 -14.03
CA VAL A 59 -0.38 -5.29 -13.39
C VAL A 59 -1.40 -5.21 -12.28
N TYR A 60 -2.36 -6.11 -12.28
CA TYR A 60 -3.37 -6.20 -11.22
C TYR A 60 -2.82 -6.98 -10.02
N ILE A 61 -2.90 -6.38 -8.83
CA ILE A 61 -2.51 -6.98 -7.55
C ILE A 61 -3.79 -7.30 -6.76
N PRO A 62 -4.21 -8.59 -6.71
CA PRO A 62 -5.49 -8.98 -6.10
C PRO A 62 -5.58 -8.63 -4.62
N LYS A 63 -4.48 -8.80 -3.86
CA LYS A 63 -4.43 -8.53 -2.41
C LYS A 63 -4.86 -7.10 -2.05
N TYR A 64 -4.55 -6.14 -2.92
CA TYR A 64 -4.87 -4.72 -2.70
C TYR A 64 -5.97 -4.21 -3.64
N LEU A 65 -6.56 -5.08 -4.47
CA LEU A 65 -7.52 -4.71 -5.51
C LEU A 65 -7.03 -3.50 -6.35
N LEU A 66 -5.75 -3.51 -6.70
CA LEU A 66 -5.05 -2.34 -7.26
C LEU A 66 -4.28 -2.76 -8.52
N SER A 67 -4.52 -2.09 -9.64
CA SER A 67 -3.69 -2.17 -10.84
C SER A 67 -2.60 -1.10 -10.78
N ILE A 68 -1.34 -1.52 -10.81
CA ILE A 68 -0.15 -0.67 -10.73
C ILE A 68 0.61 -0.67 -12.06
N PRO A 69 1.35 0.39 -12.41
CA PRO A 69 2.28 0.36 -13.56
C PRO A 69 3.21 -0.84 -13.52
N LYS A 70 3.53 -1.43 -14.68
CA LYS A 70 4.38 -2.63 -14.78
C LYS A 70 5.76 -2.40 -14.19
N GLU A 71 6.30 -1.20 -14.41
CA GLU A 71 7.59 -0.76 -13.91
C GLU A 71 7.64 -0.87 -12.38
N LEU A 72 6.55 -0.53 -11.69
CA LEU A 72 6.45 -0.66 -10.23
C LEU A 72 6.20 -2.09 -9.77
N ALA A 73 5.61 -2.93 -10.60
CA ALA A 73 5.41 -4.35 -10.31
C ALA A 73 6.70 -5.16 -10.49
N GLU A 74 7.55 -4.77 -11.43
CA GLU A 74 8.75 -5.52 -11.85
C GLU A 74 10.04 -5.09 -11.13
N LEU A 75 10.05 -3.92 -10.45
CA LEU A 75 11.16 -3.43 -9.61
C LEU A 75 11.59 -4.39 -8.48
#